data_AF-A0A127K7U2-F1
#
_entry.id   AF-A0A127K7U2-F1
#
_cell.length_a   1.000
_cell.length_b   1.000
_cell.length_c   1.000
_cell.angle_alpha   90.00
_cell.angle_beta   90.00
_cell.angle_gamma   90.00
#
_symmetry.space_group_name_H-M   'P 1'
#
loop_
_entity.id
_entity.type
_entity.pdbx_description
1 polymer ?
#
loop_
_entity_poly.entity_id
_entity_poly.type
_entity_poly.pdbx_seq_one_letter_code
_entity_poly.pdbx_strand_id
1 'polypeptide(L)'
;MTLSHHEFEPWSFVPRAGEPIEIDNRSDIAHSIYITYPDGTVVSLGTQLPGTVLRWTPPQDGEFVLRCWIHPVIRAALTVGAGPVSGGGSDGRRQHHGATPH
;
A
#
# COMPACT_ATOMS: atom_id res chain seq x y z
N MET A 1 3.15 -0.86 6.13
CA MET A 1 4.37 -1.62 5.76
C MET A 1 5.48 -1.22 6.70
N THR A 2 6.32 -2.14 7.14
CA THR A 2 7.52 -1.80 7.93
C THR A 2 8.77 -1.86 7.06
N LEU A 3 9.65 -0.89 7.25
CA LEU A 3 11.04 -0.94 6.83
C LEU A 3 11.93 -1.16 8.07
N SER A 4 12.54 -2.33 8.14
CA SER A 4 13.51 -2.69 9.18
C SER A 4 14.94 -2.42 8.68
N HIS A 5 15.94 -2.79 9.47
CA HIS A 5 17.35 -2.51 9.17
C HIS A 5 17.79 -2.97 7.77
N HIS A 6 17.39 -4.17 7.36
CA HIS A 6 17.91 -4.79 6.13
C HIS A 6 16.83 -5.07 5.07
N GLU A 7 15.56 -4.87 5.37
CA GLU A 7 14.48 -5.26 4.46
C GLU A 7 13.17 -4.51 4.71
N PHE A 8 12.36 -4.44 3.65
CA PHE A 8 10.92 -4.24 3.80
C PHE A 8 10.31 -5.57 4.27
N GLU A 9 9.45 -5.52 5.27
CA GLU A 9 8.64 -6.69 5.64
C GLU A 9 7.77 -7.12 4.44
N PRO A 10 7.32 -8.39 4.36
CA PRO A 10 6.40 -8.81 3.32
C PRO A 10 5.07 -8.03 3.36
N TRP A 11 4.51 -7.73 2.18
CA TRP A 11 3.19 -7.12 2.09
C TRP A 11 2.12 -8.08 2.61
N SER A 12 1.38 -7.66 3.64
CA SER A 12 0.26 -8.44 4.19
C SER A 12 -1.07 -8.19 3.47
N PHE A 13 -1.10 -7.27 2.50
CA PHE A 13 -2.29 -6.87 1.75
C PHE A 13 -1.92 -6.46 0.33
N VAL A 14 -2.92 -6.44 -0.55
CA VAL A 14 -2.81 -5.88 -1.91
C VAL A 14 -3.45 -4.49 -1.92
N PRO A 15 -2.66 -3.40 -1.99
CA PRO A 15 -3.18 -2.04 -2.05
C PRO A 15 -3.91 -1.78 -3.37
N ARG A 16 -4.85 -0.83 -3.33
CA ARG A 16 -5.54 -0.32 -4.51
C ARG A 16 -4.90 0.98 -5.00
N ALA A 17 -4.94 1.21 -6.30
CA ALA A 17 -4.59 2.51 -6.85
C ALA A 17 -5.47 3.62 -6.25
N GLY A 18 -4.88 4.77 -5.99
CA GLY A 18 -5.54 5.91 -5.35
C GLY A 18 -5.67 5.82 -3.83
N GLU A 19 -5.38 4.66 -3.22
CA GLU A 19 -5.35 4.51 -1.78
C GLU A 19 -3.93 4.67 -1.22
N PRO A 20 -3.75 5.41 -0.12
CA PRO A 20 -2.43 5.69 0.44
C PRO A 20 -1.84 4.44 1.11
N ILE A 21 -0.56 4.22 0.89
CA ILE A 21 0.27 3.22 1.56
C ILE A 21 1.20 3.95 2.53
N GLU A 22 1.31 3.41 3.73
CA GLU A 22 2.22 3.90 4.76
C GLU A 22 3.40 2.93 4.93
N ILE A 23 4.60 3.51 4.92
CA ILE A 23 5.87 2.83 5.15
C ILE A 23 6.45 3.39 6.45
N ASP A 24 6.53 2.57 7.49
CA ASP A 24 7.07 2.93 8.80
C ASP A 24 8.54 2.52 8.89
N ASN A 25 9.44 3.48 9.08
CA ASN A 25 10.86 3.20 9.30
C ASN A 25 11.10 2.86 10.78
N ARG A 26 11.06 1.57 11.10
CA ARG A 26 11.35 1.04 12.45
C ARG A 26 12.83 0.72 12.67
N SER A 27 13.71 1.11 11.76
CA SER A 27 15.17 1.02 11.94
C SER A 27 15.73 2.28 12.62
N ASP A 28 16.97 2.21 13.10
CA ASP A 28 17.69 3.36 13.69
C ASP A 28 18.51 4.16 12.65
N ILE A 29 18.41 3.81 11.37
CA ILE A 29 19.06 4.49 10.24
C ILE A 29 18.04 5.17 9.31
N ALA A 30 18.51 6.17 8.56
CA ALA A 30 17.69 6.81 7.53
C ALA A 30 17.60 5.92 6.27
N HIS A 31 16.52 6.06 5.52
CA HIS A 31 16.35 5.41 4.21
C HIS A 31 15.94 6.41 3.15
N SER A 32 16.46 6.29 1.94
CA SER A 32 16.05 7.13 0.81
C SER A 32 15.31 6.28 -0.21
N ILE A 33 13.99 6.23 -0.07
CA ILE A 33 13.13 5.31 -0.83
C ILE A 33 12.85 5.90 -2.21
N TYR A 34 12.99 5.07 -3.23
CA TYR A 34 12.50 5.36 -4.58
C TYR A 34 11.68 4.18 -5.11
N ILE A 35 10.78 4.47 -6.04
CA ILE A 35 9.87 3.50 -6.65
C ILE A 35 10.10 3.50 -8.15
N THR A 36 10.29 2.31 -8.72
CA THR A 36 10.21 2.08 -10.16
C THR A 36 8.78 1.68 -10.50
N TYR A 37 8.14 2.41 -11.41
CA TYR A 37 6.76 2.23 -11.86
C TYR A 37 6.70 1.17 -12.97
N PRO A 38 5.49 0.66 -13.31
CA PRO A 38 5.32 -0.33 -14.37
C PRO A 38 5.87 0.08 -15.74
N ASP A 39 5.86 1.38 -16.04
CA ASP A 39 6.37 1.96 -17.28
C ASP A 39 7.90 2.22 -17.25
N GLY A 40 8.57 1.90 -16.14
CA GLY A 40 9.99 2.16 -15.91
C GLY A 40 10.29 3.54 -15.32
N THR A 41 9.28 4.41 -15.13
CA THR A 41 9.46 5.71 -14.49
C THR A 41 9.98 5.51 -13.06
N VAL A 42 10.96 6.32 -12.65
CA VAL A 42 11.52 6.29 -11.29
C VAL A 42 11.13 7.55 -10.54
N VAL A 43 10.50 7.39 -9.38
CA VAL A 43 10.15 8.50 -8.49
C VAL A 43 10.85 8.33 -7.15
N SER A 44 11.42 9.42 -6.63
CA SER A 44 11.95 9.46 -5.27
C SER A 44 10.85 9.86 -4.31
N LEU A 45 10.76 9.16 -3.18
CA LEU A 45 9.91 9.54 -2.05
C LEU A 45 10.68 10.39 -1.02
N GLY A 46 11.97 10.63 -1.25
CA GLY A 46 12.86 11.38 -0.37
C GLY A 46 13.49 10.54 0.74
N THR A 47 14.17 11.23 1.65
CA THR A 47 14.81 10.61 2.82
C THR A 47 13.83 10.54 3.99
N GLN A 48 13.63 9.32 4.48
CA GLN A 48 12.87 8.97 5.66
C GLN A 48 13.81 8.77 6.86
N LEU A 49 13.61 9.53 7.93
CA LEU A 49 14.41 9.43 9.16
C LEU A 49 13.93 8.26 10.05
N PRO A 50 14.75 7.78 11.02
CA PRO A 50 14.33 6.80 12.01
C PRO A 50 13.02 7.17 12.71
N GLY A 51 12.11 6.21 12.86
CA GLY A 51 10.83 6.37 13.56
C GLY A 51 9.79 7.24 12.83
N THR A 52 10.02 7.60 11.58
CA THR A 52 9.06 8.39 10.78
C THR A 52 8.25 7.52 9.84
N VAL A 53 7.06 7.99 9.47
CA VAL A 53 6.18 7.33 8.49
C VAL A 53 6.18 8.12 7.18
N LEU A 54 6.45 7.41 6.09
CA LEU A 54 6.32 7.93 4.73
C LEU A 54 5.00 7.44 4.14
N ARG A 55 4.27 8.36 3.49
CA ARG A 55 3.00 8.06 2.83
C ARG A 55 3.13 8.25 1.33
N TRP A 56 2.75 7.23 0.55
CA TRP A 56 2.74 7.26 -0.91
C TRP A 56 1.42 6.70 -1.43
N THR A 57 0.85 7.34 -2.45
CA THR A 57 -0.38 6.89 -3.11
C THR A 57 -0.03 6.36 -4.50
N PRO A 58 -0.19 5.05 -4.77
CA PRO A 58 0.00 4.52 -6.11
C PRO A 58 -0.99 5.13 -7.09
N PRO A 59 -0.55 5.65 -8.24
CA PRO A 59 -1.46 6.31 -9.18
C PRO A 59 -2.25 5.33 -10.06
N GLN A 60 -1.80 4.07 -10.15
CA GLN A 60 -2.35 3.07 -11.06
C GLN A 60 -2.10 1.65 -10.55
N ASP A 61 -2.85 0.70 -11.09
CA ASP A 61 -2.62 -0.73 -10.89
C ASP A 61 -1.34 -1.18 -11.62
N GLY A 62 -0.70 -2.23 -11.10
CA GLY A 62 0.51 -2.81 -11.71
C GLY A 62 1.58 -3.22 -10.70
N GLU A 63 2.73 -3.64 -11.23
CA GLU A 63 3.89 -3.99 -10.43
C GLU A 63 4.82 -2.80 -10.23
N PHE A 64 5.12 -2.51 -8.97
CA PHE A 64 6.05 -1.47 -8.56
C PHE A 64 7.24 -2.11 -7.85
N VAL A 65 8.42 -1.52 -7.98
CA VAL A 65 9.62 -1.96 -7.26
C VAL A 65 10.07 -0.85 -6.33
N LEU A 66 9.98 -1.08 -5.03
CA LEU A 66 10.51 -0.20 -4.00
C LEU A 66 11.98 -0.56 -3.76
N ARG A 67 12.82 0.46 -3.66
CA ARG A 67 14.26 0.33 -3.39
C ARG A 67 14.75 1.47 -2.50
N CYS A 68 15.88 1.26 -1.85
CA CYS A 68 16.61 2.31 -1.14
C CYS A 68 17.85 2.73 -1.93
N TRP A 69 18.10 4.04 -2.06
CA TRP A 69 19.27 4.57 -2.78
C TRP A 69 20.59 4.34 -2.02
N ILE A 70 20.56 4.56 -0.70
CA ILE A 70 21.74 4.46 0.16
C ILE A 70 22.02 3.02 0.63
N HIS A 71 21.03 2.14 0.52
CA HIS A 71 21.14 0.71 0.86
C HIS A 71 20.64 -0.14 -0.31
N PRO A 72 21.47 -0.38 -1.36
CA PRO A 72 21.02 -1.02 -2.60
C PRO A 72 20.47 -2.45 -2.44
N VAL A 73 20.79 -3.12 -1.33
CA VAL A 73 20.27 -4.44 -0.98
C VAL A 73 18.77 -4.41 -0.62
N ILE A 74 18.27 -3.27 -0.13
CA ILE A 74 16.88 -3.12 0.30
C ILE A 74 16.00 -2.95 -0.94
N ARG A 75 15.15 -3.96 -1.18
CA ARG A 75 14.25 -4.04 -2.33
C ARG A 75 12.98 -4.81 -1.97
N ALA A 76 11.84 -4.35 -2.47
CA ALA A 76 10.60 -5.12 -2.47
C ALA A 76 9.83 -4.92 -3.78
N ALA A 77 9.24 -6.00 -4.29
CA ALA A 77 8.19 -5.91 -5.31
C ALA A 77 6.84 -5.66 -4.62
N LEU A 78 6.00 -4.85 -5.22
CA LEU A 78 4.65 -4.55 -4.77
C LEU A 78 3.69 -4.67 -5.94
N THR A 79 2.67 -5.51 -5.80
CA THR A 79 1.54 -5.54 -6.73
C THR A 79 0.43 -4.64 -6.20
N VAL A 80 0.05 -3.63 -6.99
CA VAL A 80 -1.12 -2.78 -6.75
C VAL A 80 -2.24 -3.25 -7.67
N GLY A 81 -3.43 -3.39 -7.12
CA GLY A 81 -4.61 -3.76 -7.89
C GLY A 81 -5.79 -4.10 -6.99
N ALA A 82 -6.89 -4.51 -7.61
CA ALA A 82 -8.02 -5.05 -6.88
C ALA A 82 -7.65 -6.39 -6.21
N GLY A 83 -7.10 -6.33 -5.00
CA GLY A 83 -7.18 -7.44 -4.07
C GLY A 83 -8.65 -7.81 -3.82
N PRO A 84 -8.98 -9.06 -3.48
CA PRO A 84 -10.36 -9.48 -3.26
C PRO A 84 -11.01 -8.49 -2.29
N VAL A 85 -12.08 -7.85 -2.74
CA VAL A 85 -12.94 -7.07 -1.86
C VAL A 85 -13.40 -8.04 -0.78
N SER A 86 -12.91 -7.90 0.46
CA SER A 86 -13.57 -8.56 1.59
C SER A 86 -14.95 -7.90 1.67
N GLY A 87 -15.95 -8.60 1.14
CA GLY A 87 -17.33 -8.16 1.13
C GLY A 87 -17.80 -7.91 2.57
N GLY A 88 -17.99 -6.64 2.91
CA GLY A 88 -18.80 -6.23 4.04
C GLY A 88 -20.22 -5.99 3.55
N GLY A 89 -21.00 -7.07 3.46
CA GLY A 89 -22.43 -6.98 3.22
C GLY A 89 -23.18 -6.47 4.44
N SER A 90 -24.21 -5.68 4.18
CA SER A 90 -25.47 -5.77 4.92
C SER A 90 -26.58 -5.33 3.98
N ASP A 91 -27.01 -6.27 3.15
CA ASP A 91 -28.39 -6.33 2.70
C ASP A 91 -29.25 -6.62 3.93
N GLY A 92 -30.23 -5.75 4.21
CA GLY A 92 -30.85 -5.70 5.52
C GLY A 92 -32.04 -4.74 5.60
N ARG A 93 -33.11 -5.11 4.90
CA ARG A 93 -34.52 -4.83 5.25
C ARG A 93 -35.08 -3.45 4.85
N ARG A 94 -35.54 -3.37 3.59
CA ARG A 94 -36.70 -2.54 3.22
C ARG A 94 -37.92 -3.03 3.98
N GLN A 95 -38.46 -2.20 4.86
CA GLN A 95 -39.80 -2.37 5.40
C GLN A 95 -40.80 -1.86 4.35
N HIS A 96 -41.50 -2.76 3.67
CA HIS A 96 -42.76 -2.44 3.02
C HIS A 96 -43.81 -3.39 3.60
N HIS A 97 -44.66 -2.85 4.47
CA HIS A 97 -45.87 -3.50 4.93
C HIS A 97 -46.85 -3.61 3.75
N GLY A 98 -47.02 -4.82 3.23
CA GLY A 98 -48.07 -5.19 2.31
C GLY A 98 -49.37 -5.48 3.07
N ALA A 99 -50.47 -4.96 2.53
CA ALA A 99 -51.83 -5.10 3.01
C ALA A 99 -52.34 -6.55 2.95
N THR A 100 -53.17 -6.91 3.93
CA THR A 100 -53.94 -8.17 3.96
C THR A 100 -55.34 -7.91 3.37
N PRO A 101 -55.86 -8.75 2.47
CA PRO A 101 -57.27 -8.73 2.11
C PRO A 101 -58.05 -9.82 2.87
N HIS A 102 -59.21 -9.46 3.42
CA HIS A 102 -60.37 -10.33 3.63
C HIS A 102 -61.63 -9.47 3.67
#